data_AF-A0A942EMZ1-F1
#
_entry.id   AF-A0A942EMZ1-F1
#
_cell.length_a   1.000
_cell.length_b   1.000
_cell.length_c   1.000
_cell.angle_alpha   90.00
_cell.angle_beta   90.00
_cell.angle_gamma   90.00
#
_symmetry.space_group_name_H-M   'P 1'
#
loop_
_entity.id
_entity.type
_entity.pdbx_description
1 polymer ?
#
loop_
_entity_poly.entity_id
_entity_poly.type
_entity_poly.pdbx_seq_one_letter_code
_entity_poly.pdbx_strand_id
1 'polypeptide(L)'
;MSNIGATLSFNTLIGQYIKLQSKVVSMVRYLSSSLSQATPGRFLLLQFAMSQVAQIGESISNLISQVQSLINLTVRNQKGG
;
A
#
# COMPACT_ATOMS: atom_id res chain seq x y z
N MET A 1 26.28 5.50 -5.58
CA MET A 1 26.18 5.52 -4.11
C MET A 1 24.73 5.83 -3.77
N SER A 2 23.94 4.82 -3.44
CA SER A 2 22.50 4.97 -3.16
C SER A 2 22.31 5.59 -1.78
N ASN A 3 21.68 6.75 -1.72
CA ASN A 3 21.34 7.43 -0.46
C ASN A 3 20.36 6.57 0.35
N ILE A 4 20.87 5.96 1.42
CA ILE A 4 20.15 5.17 2.43
C ILE A 4 19.19 6.05 3.28
N GLY A 5 19.23 7.38 3.08
CA GLY A 5 18.46 8.37 3.83
C GLY A 5 17.50 9.21 3.01
N ALA A 6 16.94 8.71 1.89
CA ALA A 6 15.80 9.38 1.30
C ALA A 6 14.65 9.28 2.31
N THR A 7 14.37 10.39 3.02
CA THR A 7 13.29 10.48 4.00
C THR A 7 11.98 10.15 3.28
N LEU A 8 11.59 8.88 3.32
CA LEU A 8 10.40 8.40 2.66
C LEU A 8 9.23 8.95 3.45
N SER A 9 8.75 10.13 3.05
CA SER A 9 7.64 10.77 3.75
C SER A 9 6.40 9.88 3.62
N PHE A 10 5.57 9.89 4.65
CA PHE A 10 4.33 9.11 4.67
C PHE A 10 3.45 9.40 3.44
N ASN A 11 3.46 10.64 2.97
CA ASN A 11 2.82 11.06 1.71
C ASN A 11 3.42 10.38 0.47
N THR A 12 4.74 10.23 0.41
CA THR A 12 5.41 9.52 -0.70
C THR A 12 5.04 8.04 -0.68
N LEU A 13 4.99 7.41 0.50
CA LEU A 13 4.62 6.01 0.66
C LEU A 13 3.16 5.76 0.24
N ILE A 14 2.21 6.58 0.70
CA ILE A 14 0.81 6.51 0.27
C ILE A 14 0.69 6.74 -1.24
N GLY A 15 1.40 7.75 -1.78
CA GLY A 15 1.38 8.04 -3.20
C GLY A 15 1.85 6.87 -4.07
N GLN A 16 2.89 6.14 -3.64
CA GLN A 16 3.34 4.92 -4.32
C GLN A 16 2.36 3.76 -4.15
N TYR A 17 1.74 3.61 -2.99
CA TYR A 17 0.68 2.61 -2.76
C TYR A 17 -0.52 2.81 -3.70
N ILE A 18 -1.01 4.06 -3.84
CA ILE A 18 -2.12 4.39 -4.74
C ILE A 18 -1.76 4.04 -6.19
N LYS A 19 -0.52 4.30 -6.63
CA LYS A 19 -0.04 3.93 -7.96
C LYS A 19 -0.03 2.42 -8.16
N LEU A 20 0.43 1.65 -7.17
CA LEU A 20 0.46 0.18 -7.23
C LEU A 20 -0.97 -0.39 -7.29
N GLN A 21 -1.86 0.07 -6.40
CA GLN A 21 -3.26 -0.31 -6.38
C GLN A 21 -3.94 -0.02 -7.73
N SER A 22 -3.70 1.17 -8.29
CA SER A 22 -4.27 1.57 -9.58
C SER A 22 -3.82 0.67 -10.73
N LYS A 23 -2.54 0.27 -10.76
CA LYS A 23 -2.02 -0.69 -11.75
C LYS A 23 -2.72 -2.04 -11.64
N VAL A 24 -2.88 -2.54 -10.43
CA VAL A 24 -3.55 -3.83 -10.19
C VAL A 24 -5.02 -3.77 -10.60
N VAL A 25 -5.76 -2.72 -10.24
CA VAL A 25 -7.15 -2.50 -10.70
C VAL A 25 -7.23 -2.42 -12.22
N SER A 26 -6.28 -1.76 -12.88
CA SER A 26 -6.21 -1.73 -14.34
C SER A 26 -5.99 -3.12 -14.95
N MET A 27 -5.14 -3.96 -14.33
CA MET A 27 -4.95 -5.35 -14.76
C MET A 27 -6.22 -6.19 -14.58
N VAL A 28 -6.96 -6.01 -13.47
CA VAL A 28 -8.28 -6.66 -13.29
C VAL A 28 -9.21 -6.29 -14.44
N ARG A 29 -9.37 -4.99 -14.71
CA ARG A 29 -10.26 -4.48 -15.76
C ARG A 29 -9.87 -4.97 -17.15
N TYR A 30 -8.58 -5.05 -17.44
CA TYR A 30 -8.06 -5.58 -18.69
C TYR A 30 -8.34 -7.08 -18.83
N LEU A 31 -8.17 -7.85 -17.75
CA LEU A 31 -8.40 -9.29 -17.77
C LEU A 31 -9.89 -9.63 -17.84
N SER A 32 -10.73 -8.87 -17.14
CA SER A 32 -12.19 -9.03 -17.19
C SER A 32 -12.77 -8.67 -18.55
N SER A 33 -12.23 -7.65 -19.22
CA SER A 33 -12.64 -7.29 -20.59
C SER A 33 -12.16 -8.28 -21.65
N SER A 34 -11.14 -9.10 -21.33
CA SER A 34 -10.56 -10.11 -22.21
C SER A 34 -10.90 -11.54 -21.79
N LEU A 35 -12.00 -11.76 -21.05
CA LEU A 35 -12.35 -13.03 -20.40
C LEU A 35 -12.28 -14.26 -21.33
N SER A 36 -12.62 -14.11 -22.61
CA SER A 36 -12.56 -15.18 -23.61
C SER A 36 -11.13 -15.58 -24.02
N GLN A 37 -10.09 -14.80 -23.68
CA GLN A 37 -8.67 -15.09 -23.90
C GLN A 37 -7.82 -15.03 -22.61
N ALA A 38 -8.45 -14.90 -21.45
CA ALA A 38 -7.75 -14.81 -20.18
C ALA A 38 -7.21 -16.19 -19.77
N THR A 39 -5.92 -16.43 -19.98
CA THR A 39 -5.28 -17.69 -19.57
C THR A 39 -5.19 -17.79 -18.04
N PRO A 40 -5.28 -19.00 -17.44
CA PRO A 40 -5.15 -19.20 -16.00
C PRO A 40 -3.89 -18.55 -15.39
N GLY A 41 -2.78 -18.51 -16.14
CA GLY A 41 -1.55 -17.84 -15.71
C GLY A 41 -1.70 -16.33 -15.47
N ARG A 42 -2.52 -15.63 -16.26
CA ARG A 42 -2.78 -14.19 -16.05
C ARG A 42 -3.63 -13.93 -14.81
N PHE A 43 -4.57 -14.81 -14.49
CA PHE A 43 -5.30 -14.75 -13.23
C PHE A 43 -4.37 -14.98 -12.04
N LEU A 44 -3.45 -15.94 -12.12
CA LEU A 44 -2.51 -16.23 -11.05
C LEU A 44 -1.54 -15.07 -10.77
N LEU A 45 -1.03 -14.43 -11.83
CA LEU A 45 -0.22 -13.21 -11.71
C LEU A 45 -1.02 -12.04 -11.11
N LEU A 46 -2.27 -11.88 -11.51
CA LEU A 46 -3.15 -10.87 -10.92
C LEU A 46 -3.40 -11.14 -9.44
N GLN A 47 -3.65 -12.38 -9.05
CA GLN A 47 -3.81 -12.78 -7.65
C GLN A 47 -2.53 -12.53 -6.83
N PHE A 48 -1.36 -12.78 -7.42
CA PHE A 48 -0.07 -12.49 -6.78
C PHE A 48 0.21 -10.98 -6.66
N ALA A 49 -0.25 -10.18 -7.62
CA ALA A 49 -0.16 -8.72 -7.53
C ALA A 49 -1.14 -8.16 -6.48
N MET A 50 -2.35 -8.73 -6.40
CA MET A 50 -3.34 -8.39 -5.38
C MET A 50 -2.85 -8.72 -3.96
N SER A 51 -2.23 -9.88 -3.75
CA SER A 51 -1.69 -10.26 -2.43
C SER A 51 -0.59 -9.32 -1.97
N GLN A 52 0.28 -8.85 -2.88
CA GLN A 52 1.29 -7.84 -2.58
C GLN A 52 0.66 -6.50 -2.18
N VAL A 53 -0.36 -6.03 -2.91
CA VAL A 53 -1.07 -4.79 -2.54
C VAL A 53 -1.70 -4.92 -1.16
N ALA A 54 -2.34 -6.06 -0.84
CA ALA A 54 -2.93 -6.30 0.46
C ALA A 54 -1.88 -6.26 1.59
N GLN A 55 -0.77 -6.98 1.44
CA GLN A 55 0.32 -7.00 2.42
C GLN A 55 0.91 -5.60 2.66
N ILE A 56 1.14 -4.83 1.60
CA ILE A 56 1.64 -3.45 1.71
C ILE A 56 0.60 -2.57 2.41
N GLY A 57 -0.69 -2.70 2.06
CA GLY A 57 -1.77 -1.97 2.70
C GLY A 57 -1.86 -2.23 4.21
N GLU A 58 -1.68 -3.47 4.64
CA GLU A 58 -1.68 -3.85 6.05
C GLU A 58 -0.48 -3.23 6.80
N SER A 59 0.72 -3.25 6.21
CA SER A 59 1.89 -2.59 6.79
C SER A 59 1.72 -1.07 6.96
N ILE A 60 1.08 -0.40 5.98
CA ILE A 60 0.73 1.03 6.08
C ILE A 60 -0.31 1.25 7.19
N SER A 61 -1.33 0.39 7.28
CA SER A 61 -2.36 0.48 8.33
C SER A 61 -1.76 0.33 9.73
N ASN A 62 -0.79 -0.58 9.89
CA ASN A 62 -0.04 -0.75 11.13
C ASN A 62 0.81 0.48 11.46
N LEU A 63 1.48 1.08 10.46
CA LEU A 63 2.24 2.32 10.64
C LEU A 63 1.35 3.49 11.06
N ILE A 64 0.18 3.66 10.44
CA ILE A 64 -0.80 4.69 10.85
C ILE A 64 -1.21 4.47 12.31
N SER A 65 -1.51 3.23 12.68
CA SER A 65 -1.92 2.88 14.05
C SER A 65 -0.83 3.21 15.08
N GLN A 66 0.44 2.98 14.73
CA GLN A 66 1.59 3.35 15.56
C GLN A 66 1.75 4.88 15.67
N VAL A 67 1.62 5.61 14.56
CA VAL A 67 1.68 7.08 14.56
C VAL A 67 0.54 7.67 15.40
N GLN A 68 -0.68 7.17 15.26
CA GLN A 68 -1.83 7.58 16.09
C GLN A 68 -1.57 7.34 17.58
N SER A 69 -0.98 6.18 17.92
CA SER A 69 -0.62 5.85 19.30
C SER A 69 0.42 6.81 19.86
N LEU A 70 1.45 7.15 19.07
CA LEU A 70 2.47 8.13 19.45
C LEU A 70 1.86 9.52 19.65
N ILE A 71 1.00 9.99 18.74
CA ILE A 71 0.29 11.26 18.86
C ILE A 71 -0.53 11.30 20.16
N ASN A 72 -1.28 10.24 20.45
CA ASN A 72 -2.08 10.14 21.67
C ASN A 72 -1.22 10.19 22.94
N LEU A 73 -0.04 9.56 22.94
CA LEU A 73 0.92 9.62 24.03
C LEU A 73 1.49 11.05 24.19
N THR A 74 1.87 11.70 23.09
CA THR A 74 2.38 13.07 23.11
C THR A 74 1.33 14.06 23.61
N VAL A 75 0.07 13.97 23.13
CA VAL A 75 -1.03 14.84 23.57
C VAL A 75 -1.37 14.61 25.05
N ARG A 76 -1.34 13.35 25.53
CA ARG A 76 -1.54 13.07 26.96
C ARG A 76 -0.42 13.67 27.82
N ASN A 77 0.83 13.55 27.38
CA ASN A 77 1.98 14.14 28.09
C ASN A 77 1.95 15.68 28.08
N GLN A 78 1.31 16.29 27.07
CA GLN A 78 1.12 17.75 26.99
C GLN A 78 0.00 18.29 27.90
N LYS A 79 -0.96 17.46 28.34
CA LYS A 79 -2.07 17.89 29.21
C LYS A 79 -1.79 17.71 30.71
N GLY A 80 -0.67 17.10 31.06
CA GLY A 80 -0.26 16.83 32.45
C GLY A 80 0.85 17.73 32.99
N GLY A 81 1.30 18.71 32.22
CA GLY A 81 2.19 19.80 32.67
C GLY A 81 1.43 21.12 32.68
#